data_AF-A0A842R2G7-F1
#
_entry.id   AF-A0A842R2G7-F1
#
_cell.length_a   1.000
_cell.length_b   1.000
_cell.length_c   1.000
_cell.angle_alpha   90.00
_cell.angle_beta   90.00
_cell.angle_gamma   90.00
#
_symmetry.space_group_name_H-M   'P 1'
#
loop_
_entity.id
_entity.type
_entity.pdbx_description
1 polymer ?
#
loop_
_entity_poly.entity_id
_entity_poly.type
_entity_poly.pdbx_seq_one_letter_code
_entity_poly.pdbx_strand_id
1 'polypeptide(L)'
;MERKKIIFVGPPGAGKTTLRKVYFQYESAEQLLKFEEDPTYGMESIVLNFGEPIGVFDLAGQEIKQWLNDDHNDIFDSASNIIVVIESTSDDKTIHSFINKILDIREKRCPGASVYVNLHKVDLLEEPERKLKEDELLPRLHQQDNLIAQFTSIKKEFFMATLDFFKDIIQDTLDREIQLEGLDYNRIKYVVSILNQFMNKSRITRQALLADLKLDEKTFDSMIDMLHARGYLRILNLDDQFEYELTIEDKHTFYDSLVEFTRKKLATMERKFKTTNVRVEIEAPPFIGILLSDTMGKNILTGECHAGAFNKYLGVTAQTELDLIPPFISALEHFSKEIKVMDITDFKLKGKNLAIYVINIDQLFITFFMNPGTNISEYKTSMVEWLKAFIIQHEHVLQKAIDIGVLENTADLEIELNAWIDELNANYKERVDALEIFDVNQSKQLFKSFEKFRSTIQKQVKRALTELEKLESKLVQAVMEQDINRVKEINDAYKDLQVDFYNRD
;
A
#
# COMPACT_ATOMS: atom_id res chain seq x y z
N MET A 1 0.78 1.80 36.74
CA MET A 1 0.46 2.16 35.35
C MET A 1 -1.01 2.47 35.30
N GLU A 2 -1.38 3.71 34.95
CA GLU A 2 -2.76 4.02 34.63
C GLU A 2 -3.19 3.21 33.41
N ARG A 3 -4.40 2.66 33.45
CA ARG A 3 -4.95 1.93 32.32
C ARG A 3 -5.38 2.95 31.29
N LYS A 4 -4.83 2.84 30.07
CA LYS A 4 -5.19 3.73 28.96
C LYS A 4 -6.58 3.39 28.44
N LYS A 5 -7.34 4.42 28.10
CA LYS A 5 -8.76 4.29 27.77
C LYS A 5 -9.13 5.17 26.58
N ILE A 6 -9.74 4.56 25.58
CA ILE A 6 -10.27 5.21 24.37
C ILE A 6 -11.78 5.08 24.37
N ILE A 7 -12.50 6.16 24.08
CA ILE A 7 -13.96 6.18 24.02
C ILE A 7 -14.43 6.58 22.63
N PHE A 8 -15.23 5.75 21.98
CA PHE A 8 -15.98 6.10 20.78
C PHE A 8 -17.34 6.69 21.15
N VAL A 9 -17.64 7.87 20.63
CA VAL A 9 -18.90 8.59 20.88
C VAL A 9 -19.39 9.25 19.59
N GLY A 10 -20.71 9.31 19.41
CA GLY A 10 -21.28 9.83 18.17
C GLY A 10 -22.74 9.42 17.95
N PRO A 11 -23.47 10.12 17.08
CA PRO A 11 -24.85 9.79 16.72
C PRO A 11 -25.06 8.35 16.24
N PRO A 12 -26.29 7.81 16.27
CA PRO A 12 -26.59 6.51 15.66
C PRO A 12 -26.31 6.57 14.15
N GLY A 13 -25.83 5.45 13.58
CA GLY A 13 -25.52 5.37 12.15
C GLY A 13 -24.19 6.00 11.71
N ALA A 14 -23.51 6.78 12.57
CA ALA A 14 -22.29 7.51 12.20
C ALA A 14 -21.07 6.64 11.83
N GLY A 15 -21.10 5.33 12.05
CA GLY A 15 -20.02 4.40 11.69
C GLY A 15 -19.00 4.10 12.80
N LYS A 16 -19.35 4.31 14.07
CA LYS A 16 -18.47 4.03 15.24
C LYS A 16 -18.02 2.57 15.30
N THR A 17 -19.00 1.67 15.34
CA THR A 17 -18.81 0.22 15.41
C THR A 17 -17.97 -0.27 14.23
N THR A 18 -18.28 0.23 13.03
CA THR A 18 -17.54 -0.04 11.79
C THR A 18 -16.07 0.36 11.91
N LEU A 19 -15.79 1.61 12.29
CA LEU A 19 -14.42 2.10 12.47
C LEU A 19 -13.66 1.29 13.54
N ARG A 20 -14.31 0.99 14.66
CA ARG A 20 -13.72 0.17 15.72
C ARG A 20 -13.33 -1.21 15.19
N LYS A 21 -14.23 -1.89 14.50
CA LYS A 21 -13.98 -3.23 13.96
C LYS A 21 -12.86 -3.23 12.91
N VAL A 22 -12.86 -2.25 12.00
CA VAL A 22 -11.82 -2.15 10.97
C VAL A 22 -10.44 -1.89 11.58
N TYR A 23 -10.31 -0.87 12.44
CA TYR A 23 -8.99 -0.38 12.86
C TYR A 23 -8.49 -0.99 14.17
N PHE A 24 -9.37 -1.55 15.01
CA PHE A 24 -8.99 -2.18 16.28
C PHE A 24 -9.20 -3.70 16.31
N GLN A 25 -10.03 -4.26 15.43
CA GLN A 25 -10.28 -5.71 15.37
C GLN A 25 -9.88 -6.34 14.03
N TYR A 26 -9.37 -5.52 13.10
CA TYR A 26 -8.89 -5.96 11.79
C TYR A 26 -9.97 -6.63 10.92
N GLU A 27 -11.24 -6.27 11.12
CA GLU A 27 -12.32 -6.72 10.25
C GLU A 27 -12.21 -6.10 8.84
N SER A 28 -12.74 -6.81 7.85
CA SER A 28 -12.69 -6.36 6.46
C SER A 28 -13.66 -5.21 6.20
N ALA A 29 -13.12 -4.04 5.84
CA ALA A 29 -13.91 -2.88 5.41
C ALA A 29 -14.89 -3.22 4.27
N GLU A 30 -14.47 -4.06 3.31
CA GLU A 30 -15.35 -4.48 2.20
C GLU A 30 -16.52 -5.34 2.65
N GLN A 31 -16.34 -6.15 3.70
CA GLN A 31 -17.44 -6.94 4.27
C GLN A 31 -18.43 -6.04 4.99
N LEU A 32 -17.92 -5.10 5.80
CA LEU A 32 -18.74 -4.16 6.56
C LEU A 32 -19.49 -3.15 5.66
N LEU A 33 -18.99 -2.87 4.45
CA LEU A 33 -19.74 -2.09 3.45
C LEU A 33 -20.89 -2.89 2.81
N LYS A 34 -20.84 -4.22 2.81
CA LYS A 34 -21.85 -5.08 2.17
C LYS A 34 -22.97 -5.52 3.12
N PHE A 35 -22.69 -5.57 4.42
CA PHE A 35 -23.64 -5.98 5.45
C PHE A 35 -23.90 -4.82 6.39
N GLU A 36 -25.17 -4.44 6.54
CA GLU A 36 -25.55 -3.48 7.58
C GLU A 36 -25.24 -4.08 8.95
N GLU A 37 -24.61 -3.29 9.82
CA GLU A 37 -24.30 -3.71 11.17
C GLU A 37 -25.54 -3.63 12.05
N ASP A 38 -25.70 -4.60 12.94
CA ASP A 38 -26.70 -4.51 13.99
C ASP A 38 -26.41 -3.30 14.90
N PRO A 39 -27.45 -2.58 15.37
CA PRO A 39 -27.26 -1.46 16.26
C PRO A 39 -26.62 -1.90 17.58
N THR A 40 -25.57 -1.18 18.00
CA THR A 40 -24.97 -1.34 19.33
C THR A 40 -25.96 -0.92 20.42
N TYR A 41 -26.16 -1.79 21.42
CA TYR A 41 -26.98 -1.53 22.61
C TYR A 41 -26.07 -1.29 23.82
N GLY A 42 -26.36 -0.26 24.62
CA GLY A 42 -25.54 0.08 25.79
C GLY A 42 -24.10 0.48 25.42
N MET A 43 -23.14 -0.30 25.90
CA MET A 43 -21.72 -0.07 25.67
C MET A 43 -21.04 -1.39 25.35
N GLU A 44 -20.30 -1.42 24.25
CA GLU A 44 -19.37 -2.51 23.95
C GLU A 44 -17.95 -2.12 24.37
N SER A 45 -17.16 -3.09 24.85
CA SER A 45 -15.76 -2.83 25.18
C SER A 45 -14.87 -3.96 24.71
N ILE A 46 -13.67 -3.58 24.28
CA ILE A 46 -12.59 -4.51 23.95
C ILE A 46 -11.31 -4.05 24.65
N VAL A 47 -10.42 -4.99 24.93
CA VAL A 47 -9.08 -4.67 25.46
C VAL A 47 -8.07 -5.05 24.40
N LEU A 48 -7.27 -4.07 23.99
CA LEU A 48 -6.18 -4.25 23.05
C LEU A 48 -4.86 -4.25 23.81
N ASN A 49 -3.89 -5.02 23.34
CA ASN A 49 -2.56 -5.04 23.93
C ASN A 49 -1.54 -4.60 22.89
N PHE A 50 -1.09 -3.35 22.98
CA PHE A 50 -0.03 -2.80 22.14
C PHE A 50 1.30 -2.73 22.90
N GLY A 51 1.57 -3.73 23.75
CA GLY A 51 2.63 -3.74 24.76
C GLY A 51 2.16 -3.24 26.13
N GLU A 52 1.06 -2.48 26.14
CA GLU A 52 0.30 -2.11 27.33
C GLU A 52 -1.20 -2.27 27.01
N PRO A 53 -2.03 -2.62 28.01
CA PRO A 53 -3.47 -2.80 27.81
C PRO A 53 -4.19 -1.46 27.61
N ILE A 54 -4.87 -1.31 26.49
CA ILE A 54 -5.75 -0.18 26.16
C ILE A 54 -7.19 -0.68 26.15
N GLY A 55 -8.06 -0.09 26.98
CA GLY A 55 -9.50 -0.33 26.90
C GLY A 55 -10.15 0.57 25.84
N VAL A 56 -10.84 -0.03 24.87
CA VAL A 56 -11.61 0.70 23.85
C VAL A 56 -13.09 0.48 24.10
N PHE A 57 -13.84 1.57 24.30
CA PHE A 57 -15.26 1.57 24.65
C PHE A 57 -16.08 2.20 23.53
N ASP A 58 -17.10 1.51 23.03
CA ASP A 58 -18.00 1.95 21.97
C ASP A 58 -19.38 2.23 22.55
N LEU A 59 -19.75 3.52 22.62
CA LEU A 59 -21.00 3.97 23.21
C LEU A 59 -22.14 3.90 22.20
N ALA A 60 -23.24 3.25 22.56
CA ALA A 60 -24.42 3.16 21.70
C ALA A 60 -24.94 4.55 21.32
N GLY A 61 -25.06 4.81 20.02
CA GLY A 61 -25.54 6.10 19.51
C GLY A 61 -27.02 6.38 19.85
N GLN A 62 -27.82 5.33 20.05
CA GLN A 62 -29.25 5.48 20.41
C GLN A 62 -29.42 6.06 21.83
N GLU A 63 -28.45 5.82 22.70
CA GLU A 63 -28.45 6.27 24.11
C GLU A 63 -27.61 7.54 24.31
N ILE A 64 -27.24 8.23 23.22
CA ILE A 64 -26.31 9.37 23.26
C ILE A 64 -26.75 10.49 24.22
N LYS A 65 -28.06 10.72 24.38
CA LYS A 65 -28.56 11.71 25.35
C LYS A 65 -28.21 11.33 26.78
N GLN A 66 -28.25 10.05 27.11
CA GLN A 66 -27.88 9.56 28.43
C GLN A 66 -26.37 9.67 28.65
N TRP A 67 -25.56 9.30 27.65
CA TRP A 67 -24.08 9.42 27.70
C TRP A 67 -23.55 10.85 27.71
N LEU A 68 -24.40 11.84 27.41
CA LEU A 68 -24.02 13.25 27.43
C LEU A 68 -24.62 14.01 28.62
N ASN A 69 -25.45 13.37 29.45
CA ASN A 69 -26.04 13.98 30.64
C ASN A 69 -25.10 13.83 31.83
N ASP A 70 -24.81 14.94 32.54
CA ASP A 70 -23.79 15.03 33.59
C ASP A 70 -23.86 13.92 34.68
N ASP A 71 -25.04 13.35 34.94
CA ASP A 71 -25.31 12.31 35.95
C ASP A 71 -24.80 10.90 35.58
N HIS A 72 -24.55 10.61 34.30
CA HIS A 72 -24.16 9.27 33.79
C HIS A 72 -22.87 9.27 32.95
N ASN A 73 -22.07 10.34 33.07
CA ASN A 73 -20.85 10.52 32.27
C ASN A 73 -19.58 9.95 32.94
N ASP A 74 -19.71 9.09 33.95
CA ASP A 74 -18.59 8.41 34.62
C ASP A 74 -17.79 7.52 33.65
N ILE A 75 -18.43 7.09 32.56
CA ILE A 75 -17.73 6.41 31.47
C ILE A 75 -16.62 7.26 30.84
N PHE A 76 -16.64 8.59 30.96
CA PHE A 76 -15.56 9.47 30.49
C PHE A 76 -14.40 9.63 31.47
N ASP A 77 -14.58 9.19 32.71
CA ASP A 77 -13.54 9.32 33.73
C ASP A 77 -12.29 8.54 33.30
N SER A 78 -11.14 9.20 33.46
CA SER A 78 -9.80 8.70 33.08
C SER A 78 -9.66 8.29 31.60
N ALA A 79 -10.49 8.81 30.71
CA ALA A 79 -10.27 8.67 29.27
C ALA A 79 -8.92 9.31 28.90
N SER A 80 -8.10 8.62 28.12
CA SER A 80 -6.92 9.18 27.48
C SER A 80 -7.32 9.87 26.19
N ASN A 81 -8.12 9.20 25.35
CA ASN A 81 -8.60 9.75 24.08
C ASN A 81 -10.11 9.56 23.90
N ILE A 82 -10.76 10.57 23.33
CA ILE A 82 -12.18 10.53 22.93
C ILE A 82 -12.26 10.61 21.40
N ILE A 83 -12.71 9.54 20.77
CA ILE A 83 -12.96 9.46 19.33
C ILE A 83 -14.41 9.83 19.06
N VAL A 84 -14.62 11.02 18.53
CA VAL A 84 -15.93 11.52 18.09
C VAL A 84 -16.16 11.10 16.65
N VAL A 85 -17.27 10.44 16.34
CA VAL A 85 -17.63 10.04 14.97
C VAL A 85 -18.96 10.68 14.58
N ILE A 86 -18.94 11.49 13.54
CA ILE A 86 -20.12 12.20 13.01
C ILE A 86 -20.13 12.05 11.49
N GLU A 87 -21.30 11.86 10.89
CA GLU A 87 -21.40 11.80 9.43
C GLU A 87 -21.03 13.15 8.81
N SER A 88 -20.15 13.13 7.81
CA SER A 88 -19.63 14.31 7.12
C SER A 88 -20.71 15.09 6.37
N THR A 89 -21.84 14.46 6.05
CA THR A 89 -23.03 15.05 5.42
C THR A 89 -23.88 15.86 6.41
N SER A 90 -23.62 15.76 7.72
CA SER A 90 -24.32 16.56 8.73
C SER A 90 -24.05 18.04 8.53
N ASP A 91 -25.02 18.89 8.88
CA ASP A 91 -24.84 20.34 8.82
C ASP A 91 -23.84 20.83 9.89
N ASP A 92 -23.13 21.91 9.58
CA ASP A 92 -22.08 22.48 10.44
C ASP A 92 -22.57 22.79 11.87
N LYS A 93 -23.82 23.24 12.04
CA LYS A 93 -24.35 23.58 13.37
C LYS A 93 -24.52 22.32 14.22
N THR A 94 -25.01 21.24 13.62
CA THR A 94 -25.12 19.93 14.28
C THR A 94 -23.74 19.40 14.68
N ILE A 95 -22.76 19.46 13.76
CA ILE A 95 -21.38 19.04 14.03
C ILE A 95 -20.79 19.84 15.21
N HIS A 96 -20.85 21.17 15.15
CA HIS A 96 -20.32 22.03 16.22
C HIS A 96 -21.04 21.83 17.56
N SER A 97 -22.37 21.74 17.56
CA SER A 97 -23.14 21.54 18.79
C SER A 97 -22.79 20.22 19.47
N PHE A 98 -22.57 19.17 18.68
CA PHE A 98 -22.17 17.87 19.22
C PHE A 98 -20.77 17.90 19.81
N ILE A 99 -19.80 18.45 19.06
CA ILE A 99 -18.40 18.54 19.49
C ILE A 99 -18.27 19.38 20.76
N ASN A 100 -18.97 20.52 20.86
CA ASN A 100 -18.92 21.37 22.04
C ASN A 100 -19.40 20.64 23.30
N LYS A 101 -20.44 19.79 23.20
CA LYS A 101 -20.87 18.96 24.34
C LYS A 101 -19.80 17.97 24.78
N ILE A 102 -19.06 17.39 23.84
CA ILE A 102 -17.94 16.49 24.17
C ILE A 102 -16.80 17.27 24.83
N LEU A 103 -16.49 18.47 24.35
CA LEU A 103 -15.49 19.34 24.95
C LEU A 103 -15.87 19.74 26.39
N ASP A 104 -17.14 20.06 26.62
CA ASP A 104 -17.65 20.37 27.97
C ASP A 104 -17.50 19.16 28.92
N ILE A 105 -17.76 17.94 28.43
CA ILE A 105 -17.60 16.70 29.23
C ILE A 105 -16.11 16.44 29.50
N ARG A 106 -15.27 16.58 28.48
CA ARG A 106 -13.81 16.43 28.60
C ARG A 106 -13.28 17.35 29.69
N GLU A 107 -13.61 18.64 29.63
CA GLU A 107 -13.13 19.64 30.59
C GLU A 107 -13.52 19.28 32.04
N LYS A 108 -14.73 18.76 32.24
CA LYS A 108 -15.24 18.39 33.56
C LYS A 108 -14.67 17.07 34.10
N ARG A 109 -14.41 16.08 33.23
CA ARG A 109 -14.19 14.67 33.64
C ARG A 109 -12.80 14.13 33.32
N CYS A 110 -12.22 14.58 32.23
CA CYS A 110 -10.93 14.10 31.72
C CYS A 110 -10.19 15.23 30.98
N PRO A 111 -9.81 16.31 31.69
CA PRO A 111 -9.28 17.53 31.06
C PRO A 111 -7.97 17.32 30.29
N GLY A 112 -7.22 16.25 30.58
CA GLY A 112 -6.01 15.88 29.85
C GLY A 112 -6.25 15.01 28.61
N ALA A 113 -7.49 14.67 28.27
CA ALA A 113 -7.77 13.77 27.15
C ALA A 113 -7.75 14.50 25.79
N SER A 114 -7.18 13.88 24.76
CA SER A 114 -7.28 14.40 23.39
C SER A 114 -8.62 14.01 22.76
N VAL A 115 -9.20 14.92 21.96
CA VAL A 115 -10.45 14.69 21.23
C VAL A 115 -10.17 14.56 19.74
N TYR A 116 -10.46 13.38 19.19
CA TYR A 116 -10.26 13.06 17.78
C TYR A 116 -11.60 13.01 17.05
N VAL A 117 -11.86 13.97 16.17
CA VAL A 117 -13.11 14.09 15.42
C VAL A 117 -12.96 13.46 14.03
N ASN A 118 -13.73 12.40 13.81
CA ASN A 118 -13.90 11.72 12.53
C ASN A 118 -15.14 12.27 11.85
N LEU A 119 -14.96 13.15 10.86
CA LEU A 119 -16.02 13.53 9.92
C LEU A 119 -16.15 12.39 8.90
N HIS A 120 -16.90 11.36 9.31
CA HIS A 120 -16.90 10.04 8.69
C HIS A 120 -17.88 9.95 7.52
N LYS A 121 -17.65 8.96 6.64
CA LYS A 121 -18.38 8.77 5.36
C LYS A 121 -18.19 9.94 4.39
N VAL A 122 -16.98 10.51 4.36
CA VAL A 122 -16.63 11.61 3.45
C VAL A 122 -16.87 11.27 1.97
N ASP A 123 -16.88 10.00 1.63
CA ASP A 123 -17.22 9.49 0.31
C ASP A 123 -18.68 9.71 -0.12
N LEU A 124 -19.53 10.20 0.78
CA LEU A 124 -20.89 10.64 0.48
C LEU A 124 -20.97 12.14 0.15
N LEU A 125 -19.88 12.88 0.31
CA LEU A 125 -19.80 14.29 -0.07
C LEU A 125 -19.32 14.43 -1.52
N GLU A 126 -19.95 15.35 -2.25
CA GLU A 126 -19.46 15.79 -3.55
C GLU A 126 -18.21 16.68 -3.37
N GLU A 127 -17.30 16.66 -4.34
CA GLU A 127 -16.03 17.43 -4.30
C GLU A 127 -16.17 18.91 -3.87
N PRO A 128 -17.14 19.69 -4.41
CA PRO A 128 -17.27 21.10 -4.01
C PRO A 128 -17.70 21.28 -2.55
N GLU A 129 -18.59 20.41 -2.06
CA GLU A 129 -19.07 20.46 -0.67
C GLU A 129 -17.96 20.03 0.29
N ARG A 130 -17.22 18.97 -0.07
CA ARG A 130 -16.08 18.49 0.71
C ARG A 130 -15.02 19.59 0.86
N LYS A 131 -14.61 20.22 -0.25
CA LYS A 131 -13.64 21.33 -0.22
C LYS A 131 -14.09 22.49 0.64
N LEU A 132 -15.36 22.89 0.54
CA LEU A 132 -15.90 23.95 1.38
C LEU A 132 -15.76 23.62 2.87
N LYS A 133 -16.09 22.39 3.28
CA LYS A 133 -15.93 21.97 4.68
C LYS A 133 -14.46 21.80 5.08
N GLU A 134 -13.59 21.34 4.17
CA GLU A 134 -12.14 21.30 4.40
C GLU A 134 -11.58 22.70 4.66
N ASP A 135 -11.97 23.69 3.86
CA ASP A 135 -11.46 25.07 3.92
C ASP A 135 -12.06 25.87 5.09
N GLU A 136 -13.31 25.62 5.46
CA GLU A 136 -14.00 26.41 6.48
C GLU A 136 -14.15 25.69 7.83
N LEU A 137 -14.61 24.44 7.85
CA LEU A 137 -14.97 23.73 9.09
C LEU A 137 -13.73 23.19 9.81
N LEU A 138 -12.82 22.50 9.12
CA LEU A 138 -11.65 21.91 9.78
C LEU A 138 -10.77 22.95 10.51
N PRO A 139 -10.42 24.12 9.92
CA PRO A 139 -9.63 25.11 10.62
C PRO A 139 -10.32 25.66 11.87
N ARG A 140 -11.65 25.80 11.85
CA ARG A 140 -12.43 26.23 13.03
C ARG A 140 -12.40 25.18 14.14
N LEU A 141 -12.43 23.90 13.78
CA LEU A 141 -12.33 22.80 14.76
C LEU A 141 -10.92 22.72 15.36
N HIS A 142 -9.87 22.80 14.54
CA HIS A 142 -8.47 22.74 15.00
C HIS A 142 -8.03 23.96 15.85
N GLN A 143 -8.83 25.03 15.90
CA GLN A 143 -8.61 26.12 16.85
C GLN A 143 -8.97 25.76 18.30
N GLN A 144 -9.71 24.67 18.52
CA GLN A 144 -10.03 24.18 19.86
C GLN A 144 -8.86 23.41 20.44
N ASP A 145 -8.56 23.66 21.72
CA ASP A 145 -7.44 23.03 22.42
C ASP A 145 -7.62 21.50 22.50
N ASN A 146 -6.54 20.74 22.27
CA ASN A 146 -6.51 19.27 22.26
C ASN A 146 -7.62 18.62 21.41
N LEU A 147 -7.97 19.23 20.28
CA LEU A 147 -8.91 18.68 19.31
C LEU A 147 -8.25 18.54 17.93
N ILE A 148 -8.32 17.33 17.37
CA ILE A 148 -7.85 17.03 16.02
C ILE A 148 -9.01 16.47 15.21
N ALA A 149 -9.36 17.14 14.11
CA ALA A 149 -10.44 16.72 13.22
C ALA A 149 -9.91 16.28 11.85
N GLN A 150 -10.49 15.23 11.28
CA GLN A 150 -10.16 14.77 9.92
C GLN A 150 -11.38 14.14 9.24
N PHE A 151 -11.44 14.27 7.92
CA PHE A 151 -12.37 13.50 7.09
C PHE A 151 -11.93 12.05 6.97
N THR A 152 -12.86 11.12 7.20
CA THR A 152 -12.55 9.69 7.18
C THR A 152 -13.57 8.89 6.39
N SER A 153 -13.12 7.77 5.83
CA SER A 153 -13.99 6.76 5.22
C SER A 153 -13.26 5.42 5.15
N ILE A 154 -14.03 4.34 5.23
CA ILE A 154 -13.52 2.99 5.00
C ILE A 154 -13.46 2.61 3.51
N LYS A 155 -13.90 3.51 2.61
CA LYS A 155 -13.71 3.31 1.16
C LYS A 155 -12.23 3.41 0.78
N LYS A 156 -11.89 2.68 -0.27
CA LYS A 156 -10.51 2.47 -0.74
C LYS A 156 -9.73 3.77 -0.96
N GLU A 157 -10.36 4.82 -1.48
CA GLU A 157 -9.68 6.10 -1.74
C GLU A 157 -9.26 6.86 -0.46
N PHE A 158 -9.97 6.67 0.66
CA PHE A 158 -9.73 7.37 1.94
C PHE A 158 -9.12 6.47 3.03
N PHE A 159 -9.04 5.16 2.77
CA PHE A 159 -8.66 4.17 3.77
C PHE A 159 -7.27 4.45 4.39
N MET A 160 -6.27 4.78 3.57
CA MET A 160 -4.91 5.02 4.08
C MET A 160 -4.85 6.26 4.97
N ALA A 161 -5.48 7.37 4.55
CA ALA A 161 -5.53 8.58 5.36
C ALA A 161 -6.28 8.33 6.69
N THR A 162 -7.33 7.51 6.67
CA THR A 162 -8.05 7.11 7.89
C THR A 162 -7.18 6.20 8.77
N LEU A 163 -6.44 5.26 8.19
CA LEU A 163 -5.51 4.40 8.92
C LEU A 163 -4.41 5.22 9.62
N ASP A 164 -3.83 6.20 8.93
CA ASP A 164 -2.83 7.10 9.50
C ASP A 164 -3.42 7.90 10.66
N PHE A 165 -4.66 8.39 10.52
CA PHE A 165 -5.36 9.06 11.62
C PHE A 165 -5.56 8.15 12.84
N PHE A 166 -5.97 6.89 12.64
CA PHE A 166 -6.10 5.93 13.74
C PHE A 166 -4.76 5.54 14.35
N LYS A 167 -3.68 5.48 13.56
CA LYS A 167 -2.32 5.33 14.09
C LYS A 167 -1.98 6.46 15.04
N ASP A 168 -2.23 7.71 14.64
CA ASP A 168 -1.94 8.88 15.47
C ASP A 168 -2.71 8.83 16.80
N ILE A 169 -3.97 8.39 16.78
CA ILE A 169 -4.79 8.18 17.99
C ILE A 169 -4.13 7.17 18.94
N ILE A 170 -3.65 6.03 18.42
CA ILE A 170 -3.04 4.99 19.27
C ILE A 170 -1.69 5.47 19.80
N GLN A 171 -0.89 6.17 18.99
CA GLN A 171 0.39 6.76 19.42
C GLN A 171 0.20 7.74 20.57
N ASP A 172 -0.76 8.64 20.43
CA ASP A 172 -1.14 9.59 21.47
C ASP A 172 -1.64 8.88 22.73
N THR A 173 -2.47 7.84 22.59
CA THR A 173 -2.94 7.06 23.75
C THR A 173 -1.79 6.40 24.53
N LEU A 174 -0.73 5.96 23.85
CA LEU A 174 0.38 5.24 24.48
C LEU A 174 1.50 6.16 24.98
N ASP A 175 1.40 7.48 24.82
CA ASP A 175 2.45 8.47 25.12
C ASP A 175 3.82 8.08 24.56
N ARG A 176 3.84 7.34 23.44
CA ARG A 176 5.07 6.91 22.79
C ARG A 176 4.86 6.85 21.30
N GLU A 177 5.95 7.12 20.60
CA GLU A 177 6.01 6.83 19.19
C GLU A 177 5.87 5.32 19.03
N ILE A 178 4.68 4.86 18.64
CA ILE A 178 4.53 3.52 18.09
C ILE A 178 5.33 3.58 16.81
N GLN A 179 6.53 3.02 16.86
CA GLN A 179 7.11 2.48 15.65
C GLN A 179 6.16 1.38 15.21
N LEU A 180 5.13 1.77 14.46
CA LEU A 180 4.86 1.07 13.24
C LEU A 180 6.18 1.25 12.47
N GLU A 181 7.21 0.43 12.80
CA GLU A 181 8.03 -0.17 11.76
C GLU A 181 7.00 -0.47 10.71
N GLY A 182 7.01 0.29 9.62
CA GLY A 182 5.76 0.58 8.95
C GLY A 182 4.96 -0.67 8.62
N LEU A 183 3.92 -0.47 7.87
CA LEU A 183 3.85 -1.34 6.70
C LEU A 183 5.14 -1.11 5.89
N ASP A 184 6.29 -1.62 6.39
CA ASP A 184 7.61 -1.53 5.80
C ASP A 184 7.36 -2.29 4.53
N TYR A 185 7.29 -1.51 3.46
CA TYR A 185 7.12 -2.04 2.13
C TYR A 185 8.06 -3.22 1.92
N ASN A 186 9.26 -3.17 2.51
CA ASN A 186 10.20 -4.28 2.49
C ASN A 186 9.67 -5.49 3.26
N ARG A 187 9.15 -5.36 4.49
CA ARG A 187 8.48 -6.48 5.20
C ARG A 187 7.31 -7.06 4.43
N ILE A 188 6.39 -6.25 3.89
CA ILE A 188 5.28 -6.78 3.07
C ILE A 188 5.83 -7.49 1.85
N LYS A 189 6.78 -6.86 1.16
CA LYS A 189 7.46 -7.44 0.01
C LYS A 189 8.14 -8.75 0.37
N TYR A 190 8.78 -8.87 1.53
CA TYR A 190 9.45 -10.08 1.99
C TYR A 190 8.45 -11.16 2.34
N VAL A 191 7.38 -10.83 3.06
CA VAL A 191 6.26 -11.74 3.32
C VAL A 191 5.68 -12.28 2.02
N VAL A 192 5.36 -11.40 1.06
CA VAL A 192 4.85 -11.79 -0.26
C VAL A 192 5.89 -12.62 -1.02
N SER A 193 7.17 -12.26 -0.95
CA SER A 193 8.24 -12.99 -1.62
C SER A 193 8.41 -14.39 -1.05
N ILE A 194 8.36 -14.55 0.28
CA ILE A 194 8.37 -15.85 0.97
C ILE A 194 7.19 -16.69 0.48
N LEU A 195 5.98 -16.13 0.53
CA LEU A 195 4.75 -16.84 0.15
C LEU A 195 4.74 -17.21 -1.35
N ASN A 196 5.32 -16.37 -2.22
CA ASN A 196 5.48 -16.66 -3.65
C ASN A 196 6.43 -17.84 -3.92
N GLN A 197 7.42 -18.12 -3.06
CA GLN A 197 8.28 -19.29 -3.27
C GLN A 197 7.48 -20.60 -3.21
N PHE A 198 6.36 -20.61 -2.48
CA PHE A 198 5.49 -21.77 -2.37
C PHE A 198 4.58 -21.99 -3.58
N MET A 199 4.50 -21.06 -4.56
CA MET A 199 3.57 -21.16 -5.70
C MET A 199 3.56 -22.53 -6.39
N ASN A 200 4.74 -23.15 -6.50
CA ASN A 200 4.90 -24.46 -7.14
C ASN A 200 5.45 -25.53 -6.19
N LYS A 201 5.57 -25.24 -4.89
CA LYS A 201 6.24 -26.10 -3.91
C LYS A 201 5.39 -26.17 -2.64
N SER A 202 5.02 -27.37 -2.22
CA SER A 202 4.33 -27.56 -0.94
C SER A 202 5.26 -27.31 0.25
N ARG A 203 6.55 -27.62 0.10
CA ARG A 203 7.59 -27.51 1.13
C ARG A 203 8.88 -26.93 0.57
N ILE A 204 9.58 -26.15 1.38
CA ILE A 204 10.85 -25.52 1.00
C ILE A 204 11.79 -25.50 2.21
N THR A 205 13.05 -25.86 2.01
CA THR A 205 14.07 -25.81 3.07
C THR A 205 14.49 -24.37 3.38
N ARG A 206 14.97 -24.13 4.61
CA ARG A 206 15.51 -22.83 5.02
C ARG A 206 16.63 -22.34 4.12
N GLN A 207 17.58 -23.21 3.77
CA GLN A 207 18.69 -22.79 2.89
C GLN A 207 18.19 -22.38 1.50
N ALA A 208 17.19 -23.06 0.94
CA ALA A 208 16.64 -22.69 -0.35
C ALA A 208 15.91 -21.33 -0.31
N LEU A 209 15.08 -21.09 0.70
CA LEU A 209 14.42 -19.78 0.86
C LEU A 209 15.41 -18.63 1.06
N LEU A 210 16.42 -18.81 1.93
CA LEU A 210 17.44 -17.79 2.16
C LEU A 210 18.25 -17.47 0.88
N ALA A 211 18.62 -18.50 0.12
CA ALA A 211 19.35 -18.35 -1.13
C ALA A 211 18.52 -17.60 -2.20
N ASP A 212 17.23 -17.94 -2.33
CA ASP A 212 16.34 -17.35 -3.32
C ASP A 212 15.97 -15.90 -2.97
N LEU A 213 15.74 -15.60 -1.69
CA LEU A 213 15.26 -14.29 -1.24
C LEU A 213 16.38 -13.29 -0.97
N LYS A 214 17.62 -13.75 -0.81
CA LYS A 214 18.80 -12.92 -0.46
C LYS A 214 18.57 -12.02 0.75
N LEU A 215 17.87 -12.54 1.76
CA LEU A 215 17.63 -11.84 3.03
C LEU A 215 18.73 -12.17 4.03
N ASP A 216 19.04 -11.24 4.91
CA ASP A 216 19.83 -11.57 6.10
C ASP A 216 19.02 -12.51 7.01
N GLU A 217 19.72 -13.39 7.73
CA GLU A 217 19.09 -14.43 8.53
C GLU A 217 18.15 -13.87 9.60
N LYS A 218 18.50 -12.74 10.23
CA LYS A 218 17.68 -12.13 11.27
C LYS A 218 16.34 -11.63 10.72
N THR A 219 16.36 -10.94 9.59
CA THR A 219 15.13 -10.48 8.92
C THR A 219 14.29 -11.68 8.45
N PHE A 220 14.92 -12.68 7.87
CA PHE A 220 14.24 -13.90 7.42
C PHE A 220 13.53 -14.61 8.58
N ASP A 221 14.25 -14.89 9.67
CA ASP A 221 13.72 -15.60 10.84
C ASP A 221 12.55 -14.81 11.45
N SER A 222 12.65 -13.48 11.55
CA SER A 222 11.55 -12.62 12.01
C SER A 222 10.27 -12.74 11.14
N MET A 223 10.41 -12.84 9.81
CA MET A 223 9.27 -12.98 8.91
C MET A 223 8.66 -14.39 8.99
N ILE A 224 9.50 -15.42 9.10
CA ILE A 224 9.06 -16.81 9.28
C ILE A 224 8.30 -16.97 10.58
N ASP A 225 8.84 -16.45 11.69
CA ASP A 225 8.20 -16.50 13.00
C ASP A 225 6.83 -15.82 12.98
N MET A 226 6.73 -14.67 12.31
CA MET A 226 5.46 -13.97 12.10
C MET A 226 4.45 -14.82 11.32
N LEU A 227 4.87 -15.40 10.19
CA LEU A 227 4.00 -16.23 9.35
C LEU A 227 3.57 -17.53 10.06
N HIS A 228 4.46 -18.12 10.84
CA HIS A 228 4.19 -19.29 11.66
C HIS A 228 3.21 -18.97 12.80
N ALA A 229 3.44 -17.89 13.54
CA ALA A 229 2.56 -17.47 14.63
C ALA A 229 1.13 -17.16 14.16
N ARG A 230 0.97 -16.71 12.91
CA ARG A 230 -0.35 -16.49 12.29
C ARG A 230 -0.92 -17.71 11.58
N GLY A 231 -0.23 -18.85 11.63
CA GLY A 231 -0.69 -20.11 11.07
C GLY A 231 -0.70 -20.14 9.54
N TYR A 232 0.10 -19.32 8.86
CA TYR A 232 0.30 -19.37 7.39
C TYR A 232 1.40 -20.33 6.96
N LEU A 233 2.37 -20.56 7.84
CA LEU A 233 3.44 -21.54 7.64
C LEU A 233 3.47 -22.51 8.82
N ARG A 234 3.83 -23.76 8.53
CA ARG A 234 4.20 -24.78 9.51
C ARG A 234 5.69 -25.01 9.41
N ILE A 235 6.39 -24.99 10.55
CA ILE A 235 7.82 -25.28 10.63
C ILE A 235 7.98 -26.78 10.94
N LEU A 236 8.73 -27.48 10.10
CA LEU A 236 9.06 -28.90 10.22
C LEU A 236 10.56 -29.01 10.49
N ASN A 237 10.95 -29.85 11.45
CA ASN A 237 12.36 -30.16 11.71
C ASN A 237 12.61 -31.63 11.30
N LEU A 238 13.36 -31.82 10.21
CA LEU A 238 13.68 -33.12 9.64
C LEU A 238 15.20 -33.22 9.47
N ASP A 239 15.82 -34.21 10.11
CA ASP A 239 17.24 -34.53 9.97
C ASP A 239 18.19 -33.31 10.13
N ASP A 240 18.01 -32.53 11.20
CA ASP A 240 18.75 -31.29 11.49
C ASP A 240 18.59 -30.18 10.42
N GLN A 241 17.54 -30.25 9.60
CA GLN A 241 17.15 -29.21 8.65
C GLN A 241 15.73 -28.69 8.93
N PHE A 242 15.58 -27.37 8.83
CA PHE A 242 14.28 -26.72 8.91
C PHE A 242 13.63 -26.68 7.52
N GLU A 243 12.43 -27.23 7.42
CA GLU A 243 11.53 -27.09 6.29
C GLU A 243 10.32 -26.25 6.68
N TYR A 244 9.80 -25.51 5.71
CA TYR A 244 8.60 -24.71 5.85
C TYR A 244 7.54 -25.28 4.92
N GLU A 245 6.31 -25.40 5.40
CA GLU A 245 5.16 -25.85 4.62
C GLU A 245 4.02 -24.83 4.70
N LEU A 246 3.43 -24.49 3.56
CA LEU A 246 2.26 -23.61 3.51
C LEU A 246 1.02 -24.37 4.03
N THR A 247 0.37 -23.82 5.05
CA THR A 247 -0.80 -24.41 5.73
C THR A 247 -2.13 -24.05 5.09
N ILE A 248 -2.13 -23.22 4.05
CA ILE A 248 -3.33 -22.75 3.37
C ILE A 248 -3.87 -23.87 2.47
N GLU A 249 -5.11 -24.30 2.75
CA GLU A 249 -5.75 -25.45 2.09
C GLU A 249 -6.03 -25.19 0.60
N ASP A 250 -6.60 -24.03 0.26
CA ASP A 250 -6.82 -23.62 -1.13
C ASP A 250 -5.65 -22.78 -1.65
N LYS A 251 -4.60 -23.50 -2.04
CA LYS A 251 -3.36 -22.92 -2.56
C LYS A 251 -3.60 -22.11 -3.82
N HIS A 252 -4.45 -22.58 -4.73
CA HIS A 252 -4.72 -21.90 -6.00
C HIS A 252 -5.37 -20.53 -5.80
N THR A 253 -6.44 -20.46 -4.99
CA THR A 253 -7.12 -19.18 -4.71
C THR A 253 -6.24 -18.21 -3.94
N PHE A 254 -5.42 -18.74 -3.01
CA PHE A 254 -4.43 -17.92 -2.30
C PHE A 254 -3.36 -17.36 -3.25
N TYR A 255 -2.86 -18.16 -4.19
CA TYR A 255 -1.88 -17.70 -5.18
C TYR A 255 -2.47 -16.69 -6.14
N ASP A 256 -3.70 -16.88 -6.62
CA ASP A 256 -4.36 -15.89 -7.48
C ASP A 256 -4.50 -14.55 -6.75
N SER A 257 -4.86 -14.58 -5.47
CA SER A 257 -4.94 -13.39 -4.61
C SER A 257 -3.57 -12.73 -4.38
N LEU A 258 -2.53 -13.53 -4.15
CA LEU A 258 -1.16 -13.05 -3.93
C LEU A 258 -0.56 -12.46 -5.20
N VAL A 259 -0.75 -13.10 -6.35
CA VAL A 259 -0.31 -12.63 -7.67
C VAL A 259 -1.03 -11.34 -8.05
N GLU A 260 -2.34 -11.26 -7.82
CA GLU A 260 -3.10 -10.02 -8.05
C GLU A 260 -2.64 -8.88 -7.14
N PHE A 261 -2.44 -9.14 -5.84
CA PHE A 261 -1.88 -8.17 -4.90
C PHE A 261 -0.47 -7.70 -5.32
N THR A 262 0.38 -8.63 -5.75
CA THR A 262 1.75 -8.34 -6.19
C THR A 262 1.78 -7.51 -7.46
N ARG A 263 0.92 -7.83 -8.45
CA ARG A 263 0.85 -7.09 -9.72
C ARG A 263 0.22 -5.71 -9.57
N LYS A 264 -0.88 -5.58 -8.82
CA LYS A 264 -1.68 -4.34 -8.76
C LYS A 264 -1.27 -3.41 -7.62
N LYS A 265 -0.86 -3.93 -6.46
CA LYS A 265 -0.69 -3.14 -5.25
C LYS A 265 0.76 -2.89 -4.83
N LEU A 266 1.70 -3.83 -5.01
CA LEU A 266 3.09 -3.57 -4.62
C LEU A 266 3.71 -2.42 -5.45
N ALA A 267 3.46 -2.37 -6.76
CA ALA A 267 3.90 -1.25 -7.60
C ALA A 267 3.26 0.09 -7.20
N THR A 268 1.96 0.08 -6.89
CA THR A 268 1.21 1.26 -6.45
C THR A 268 1.61 1.73 -5.05
N MET A 269 1.85 0.79 -4.13
CA MET A 269 2.36 1.06 -2.77
C MET A 269 3.79 1.61 -2.83
N GLU A 270 4.66 1.06 -3.67
CA GLU A 270 6.02 1.59 -3.84
C GLU A 270 6.01 3.04 -4.34
N ARG A 271 5.06 3.38 -5.23
CA ARG A 271 4.83 4.78 -5.66
C ARG A 271 4.26 5.62 -4.53
N LYS A 272 3.21 5.14 -3.84
CA LYS A 272 2.54 5.88 -2.75
C LYS A 272 3.43 6.14 -1.55
N PHE A 273 4.22 5.16 -1.10
CA PHE A 273 5.18 5.33 0.00
C PHE A 273 6.33 6.28 -0.37
N LYS A 274 6.66 6.40 -1.66
CA LYS A 274 7.59 7.44 -2.13
C LYS A 274 6.94 8.82 -2.18
N THR A 275 5.63 8.91 -2.40
CA THR A 275 4.90 10.19 -2.50
C THR A 275 4.29 10.70 -1.19
N THR A 276 4.16 9.91 -0.12
CA THR A 276 3.51 10.37 1.13
C THR A 276 4.37 11.27 2.03
N ASN A 277 5.62 11.58 1.64
CA ASN A 277 6.50 12.44 2.44
C ASN A 277 6.94 13.74 1.74
N VAL A 278 6.29 14.14 0.63
CA VAL A 278 6.80 15.27 -0.16
C VAL A 278 5.65 16.22 -0.48
N ARG A 279 5.72 17.43 0.12
CA ARG A 279 5.06 18.65 -0.37
C ARG A 279 5.10 18.65 -1.89
N VAL A 280 4.01 18.94 -2.58
CA VAL A 280 3.88 18.95 -4.06
C VAL A 280 5.16 19.45 -4.75
N GLU A 281 6.12 18.56 -4.95
CA GLU A 281 7.32 18.78 -5.72
C GLU A 281 6.94 18.41 -7.13
N ILE A 282 7.33 19.25 -8.07
CA ILE A 282 7.05 19.04 -9.49
C ILE A 282 7.69 17.72 -9.88
N GLU A 283 6.88 16.68 -10.07
CA GLU A 283 7.35 15.34 -10.37
C GLU A 283 8.19 15.36 -11.65
N ALA A 284 9.40 14.81 -11.58
CA ALA A 284 10.32 14.80 -12.72
C ALA A 284 9.71 13.98 -13.87
N PRO A 285 9.81 14.46 -15.13
CA PRO A 285 9.30 13.72 -16.28
C PRO A 285 10.04 12.38 -16.44
N PRO A 286 9.45 11.39 -17.15
CA PRO A 286 10.07 10.10 -17.35
C PRO A 286 11.52 10.18 -17.88
N PHE A 287 11.76 11.06 -18.83
CA PHE A 287 13.07 11.40 -19.40
C PHE A 287 13.36 12.87 -19.13
N ILE A 288 14.41 13.15 -18.36
CA ILE A 288 14.80 14.49 -17.92
C ILE A 288 15.71 15.16 -18.97
N GLY A 289 16.65 14.39 -19.51
CA GLY A 289 17.60 14.87 -20.49
C GLY A 289 18.58 13.79 -20.94
N ILE A 290 19.49 14.18 -21.83
CA ILE A 290 20.46 13.30 -22.47
C ILE A 290 21.79 14.04 -22.67
N LEU A 291 22.91 13.32 -22.55
CA LEU A 291 24.24 13.80 -22.93
C LEU A 291 24.81 12.88 -24.00
N LEU A 292 25.33 13.46 -25.08
CA LEU A 292 26.10 12.74 -26.10
C LEU A 292 27.56 13.13 -25.93
N SER A 293 28.42 12.13 -25.79
CA SER A 293 29.84 12.34 -25.52
C SER A 293 30.71 11.39 -26.34
N ASP A 294 31.95 11.78 -26.62
CA ASP A 294 32.90 10.89 -27.28
C ASP A 294 33.45 9.82 -26.34
N THR A 295 34.23 8.89 -26.91
CA THR A 295 34.92 7.85 -26.13
C THR A 295 35.94 8.37 -25.12
N MET A 296 36.38 9.63 -25.23
CA MET A 296 37.31 10.28 -24.30
C MET A 296 36.56 11.01 -23.16
N GLY A 297 35.24 10.95 -23.15
CA GLY A 297 34.40 11.60 -22.15
C GLY A 297 34.27 13.10 -22.36
N LYS A 298 34.44 13.59 -23.59
CA LYS A 298 34.11 14.97 -23.94
C LYS A 298 32.63 15.07 -24.28
N ASN A 299 31.91 15.97 -23.61
CA ASN A 299 30.53 16.27 -23.96
C ASN A 299 30.44 16.98 -25.32
N ILE A 300 29.58 16.48 -26.21
CA ILE A 300 29.37 16.98 -27.57
C ILE A 300 28.01 17.69 -27.66
N LEU A 301 26.93 17.03 -27.22
CA LEU A 301 25.59 17.60 -27.25
C LEU A 301 24.88 17.36 -25.92
N THR A 302 24.08 18.34 -25.53
CA THR A 302 23.23 18.29 -24.33
C THR A 302 21.79 18.49 -24.76
N GLY A 303 20.91 17.58 -24.38
CA GLY A 303 19.46 17.72 -24.57
C GLY A 303 18.72 17.70 -23.24
N GLU A 304 17.73 18.57 -23.08
CA GLU A 304 16.88 18.68 -21.91
C GLU A 304 15.40 18.68 -22.34
N CYS A 305 14.52 18.05 -21.55
CA CYS A 305 13.07 18.10 -21.81
C CYS A 305 12.47 19.53 -21.65
N HIS A 306 13.21 20.45 -21.06
CA HIS A 306 12.96 21.88 -21.10
C HIS A 306 14.22 22.59 -20.62
N ALA A 307 14.40 23.85 -21.00
CA ALA A 307 15.54 24.63 -20.53
C ALA A 307 15.67 24.58 -18.99
N GLY A 308 16.84 24.18 -18.50
CA GLY A 308 17.14 24.07 -17.07
C GLY A 308 16.54 22.83 -16.39
N ALA A 309 16.15 21.79 -17.14
CA ALA A 309 15.65 20.55 -16.57
C ALA A 309 16.68 19.89 -15.64
N PHE A 310 17.96 19.89 -16.02
CA PHE A 310 19.02 19.35 -15.17
C PHE A 310 19.17 20.15 -13.88
N ASN A 311 19.14 21.48 -13.94
CA ASN A 311 19.20 22.28 -12.72
C ASN A 311 18.02 21.99 -11.80
N LYS A 312 16.82 21.90 -12.37
CA LYS A 312 15.59 21.70 -11.62
C LYS A 312 15.51 20.31 -10.97
N TYR A 313 15.84 19.25 -11.69
CA TYR A 313 15.58 17.87 -11.24
C TYR A 313 16.83 17.15 -10.73
N LEU A 314 18.03 17.55 -11.19
CA LEU A 314 19.29 16.96 -10.71
C LEU A 314 19.95 17.81 -9.62
N GLY A 315 19.49 19.04 -9.40
CA GLY A 315 20.09 19.97 -8.44
C GLY A 315 21.49 20.45 -8.84
N VAL A 316 21.89 20.18 -10.09
CA VAL A 316 23.16 20.65 -10.64
C VAL A 316 23.04 22.15 -10.87
N THR A 317 23.87 22.96 -10.22
CA THR A 317 23.72 24.43 -10.32
C THR A 317 24.61 25.05 -11.40
N ALA A 318 25.61 24.29 -11.86
CA ALA A 318 26.59 24.72 -12.84
C ALA A 318 26.83 23.64 -13.90
N GLN A 319 26.95 24.07 -15.17
CA GLN A 319 27.28 23.20 -16.31
C GLN A 319 28.51 22.32 -16.06
N THR A 320 29.47 22.84 -15.31
CA THR A 320 30.74 22.18 -14.96
C THR A 320 30.57 20.88 -14.18
N GLU A 321 29.47 20.68 -13.48
CA GLU A 321 29.20 19.43 -12.75
C GLU A 321 28.66 18.32 -13.68
N LEU A 322 27.86 18.68 -14.69
CA LEU A 322 27.41 17.74 -15.72
C LEU A 322 28.56 17.27 -16.60
N ASP A 323 29.51 18.17 -16.88
CA ASP A 323 30.69 17.87 -17.70
C ASP A 323 31.63 16.82 -17.07
N LEU A 324 31.45 16.48 -15.78
CA LEU A 324 32.19 15.40 -15.10
C LEU A 324 31.60 14.01 -15.37
N ILE A 325 30.35 13.92 -15.80
CA ILE A 325 29.67 12.64 -16.02
C ILE A 325 30.27 11.91 -17.22
N PRO A 326 30.45 12.53 -18.40
CA PRO A 326 31.03 11.83 -19.54
C PRO A 326 32.46 11.29 -19.32
N PRO A 327 33.42 12.04 -18.71
CA PRO A 327 34.72 11.50 -18.34
C PRO A 327 34.63 10.28 -17.42
N PHE A 328 33.69 10.30 -16.47
CA PHE A 328 33.46 9.17 -15.58
C PHE A 328 32.95 7.92 -16.32
N ILE A 329 32.00 8.09 -17.25
CA ILE A 329 31.48 7.00 -18.08
C ILE A 329 32.58 6.42 -18.99
N SER A 330 33.38 7.29 -19.62
CA SER A 330 34.54 6.88 -20.43
C SER A 330 35.55 6.09 -19.59
N ALA A 331 35.89 6.57 -18.39
CA ALA A 331 36.80 5.88 -17.49
C ALA A 331 36.28 4.50 -17.06
N LEU A 332 34.97 4.36 -16.83
CA LEU A 332 34.33 3.07 -16.53
C LEU A 332 34.44 2.08 -17.70
N GLU A 333 34.27 2.55 -18.93
CA GLU A 333 34.43 1.71 -20.13
C GLU A 333 35.88 1.25 -20.32
N HIS A 334 36.84 2.17 -20.15
CA HIS A 334 38.27 1.86 -20.17
C HIS A 334 38.64 0.85 -19.08
N PHE A 335 38.17 1.05 -17.85
CA PHE A 335 38.39 0.12 -16.75
C PHE A 335 37.80 -1.27 -17.06
N SER A 336 36.60 -1.30 -17.64
CA SER A 336 35.93 -2.54 -18.04
C SER A 336 36.75 -3.35 -19.06
N LYS A 337 37.41 -2.66 -20.00
CA LYS A 337 38.36 -3.30 -20.94
C LYS A 337 39.57 -3.88 -20.22
N GLU A 338 40.12 -3.19 -19.22
CA GLU A 338 41.28 -3.68 -18.44
C GLU A 338 40.95 -4.96 -17.67
N ILE A 339 39.75 -5.06 -17.10
CA ILE A 339 39.27 -6.27 -16.42
C ILE A 339 38.69 -7.32 -17.38
N LYS A 340 38.83 -7.13 -18.70
CA LYS A 340 38.38 -8.04 -19.77
C LYS A 340 36.87 -8.29 -19.78
N VAL A 341 36.06 -7.33 -19.36
CA VAL A 341 34.62 -7.34 -19.65
C VAL A 341 34.47 -6.90 -21.11
N MET A 342 34.07 -7.84 -21.98
CA MET A 342 33.88 -7.57 -23.41
C MET A 342 32.46 -7.05 -23.66
N ASP A 343 32.34 -6.10 -24.60
CA ASP A 343 31.09 -5.67 -25.22
C ASP A 343 30.01 -5.12 -24.27
N ILE A 344 30.36 -4.17 -23.40
CA ILE A 344 29.35 -3.42 -22.63
C ILE A 344 28.51 -2.57 -23.60
N THR A 345 27.32 -3.07 -23.94
CA THR A 345 26.37 -2.38 -24.82
C THR A 345 25.61 -1.27 -24.12
N ASP A 346 25.34 -1.45 -22.83
CA ASP A 346 24.66 -0.48 -21.99
C ASP A 346 25.04 -0.61 -20.51
N PHE A 347 24.83 0.48 -19.78
CA PHE A 347 25.07 0.57 -18.35
C PHE A 347 23.92 1.32 -17.68
N LYS A 348 23.45 0.83 -16.53
CA LYS A 348 22.36 1.46 -15.78
C LYS A 348 22.77 1.73 -14.34
N LEU A 349 22.68 2.99 -13.93
CA LEU A 349 22.83 3.42 -12.54
C LEU A 349 21.48 3.90 -12.02
N LYS A 350 21.00 3.36 -10.89
CA LYS A 350 19.70 3.72 -10.33
C LYS A 350 19.83 4.17 -8.88
N GLY A 351 19.55 5.45 -8.63
CA GLY A 351 19.39 6.04 -7.31
C GLY A 351 17.92 6.17 -6.89
N LYS A 352 17.69 6.76 -5.73
CA LYS A 352 16.34 7.02 -5.20
C LYS A 352 15.60 8.12 -5.96
N ASN A 353 16.34 9.08 -6.51
CA ASN A 353 15.86 10.31 -7.14
C ASN A 353 16.20 10.39 -8.64
N LEU A 354 17.15 9.58 -9.12
CA LEU A 354 17.61 9.60 -10.50
C LEU A 354 17.90 8.19 -11.01
N ALA A 355 17.58 7.92 -12.27
CA ALA A 355 18.11 6.80 -13.02
C ALA A 355 18.94 7.32 -14.19
N ILE A 356 20.16 6.81 -14.35
CA ILE A 356 21.04 7.06 -15.49
C ILE A 356 21.11 5.79 -16.32
N TYR A 357 20.95 5.94 -17.63
CA TYR A 357 21.10 4.85 -18.57
C TYR A 357 22.02 5.27 -19.71
N VAL A 358 23.10 4.53 -19.89
CA VAL A 358 24.14 4.78 -20.88
C VAL A 358 24.02 3.74 -21.98
N ILE A 359 24.06 4.20 -23.23
CA ILE A 359 24.13 3.36 -24.42
C ILE A 359 25.41 3.75 -25.17
N ASN A 360 26.12 2.76 -25.70
CA ASN A 360 27.20 2.98 -26.64
C ASN A 360 26.69 2.79 -28.08
N ILE A 361 26.85 3.80 -28.93
CA ILE A 361 26.58 3.73 -30.37
C ILE A 361 27.83 4.26 -31.11
N ASP A 362 28.52 3.35 -31.79
CA ASP A 362 29.75 3.63 -32.54
C ASP A 362 30.87 4.26 -31.69
N GLN A 363 31.18 5.55 -31.89
CA GLN A 363 32.20 6.30 -31.13
C GLN A 363 31.60 7.22 -30.06
N LEU A 364 30.30 7.05 -29.75
CA LEU A 364 29.54 7.93 -28.88
C LEU A 364 28.94 7.20 -27.69
N PHE A 365 29.10 7.79 -26.51
CA PHE A 365 28.33 7.45 -25.32
C PHE A 365 27.13 8.37 -25.20
N ILE A 366 25.96 7.76 -25.05
CA ILE A 366 24.67 8.43 -24.95
C ILE A 366 24.10 8.16 -23.56
N THR A 367 24.08 9.19 -22.73
CA THR A 367 23.73 9.11 -21.30
C THR A 367 22.37 9.75 -21.06
N PHE A 368 21.35 8.94 -20.78
CA PHE A 368 20.01 9.38 -20.41
C PHE A 368 19.89 9.61 -18.91
N PHE A 369 19.21 10.68 -18.54
CA PHE A 369 18.79 11.00 -17.18
C PHE A 369 17.27 10.85 -17.11
N MET A 370 16.79 10.06 -16.15
CA MET A 370 15.40 9.63 -16.09
C MET A 370 14.88 9.65 -14.66
N ASN A 371 13.56 9.76 -14.54
CA ASN A 371 12.87 9.43 -13.30
C ASN A 371 13.13 7.94 -12.94
N PRO A 372 13.44 7.60 -11.68
CA PRO A 372 13.64 6.21 -11.24
C PRO A 372 12.48 5.25 -11.53
N GLY A 373 11.27 5.78 -11.71
CA GLY A 373 10.07 5.03 -12.07
C GLY A 373 9.96 4.64 -13.55
N THR A 374 10.80 5.21 -14.42
CA THR A 374 10.71 5.03 -15.88
C THR A 374 11.09 3.61 -16.31
N ASN A 375 10.18 2.95 -17.03
CA ASN A 375 10.41 1.63 -17.61
C ASN A 375 11.04 1.72 -19.01
N ILE A 376 12.36 1.88 -19.05
CA ILE A 376 13.09 2.05 -20.32
C ILE A 376 13.04 0.81 -21.24
N SER A 377 12.79 -0.40 -20.73
CA SER A 377 12.87 -1.61 -21.56
C SER A 377 11.86 -1.62 -22.71
N GLU A 378 10.72 -0.95 -22.54
CA GLU A 378 9.67 -0.84 -23.57
C GLU A 378 10.03 0.15 -24.68
N TYR A 379 10.94 1.09 -24.41
CA TYR A 379 11.33 2.16 -25.32
C TYR A 379 12.76 2.00 -25.85
N LYS A 380 13.55 1.07 -25.29
CA LYS A 380 14.96 0.86 -25.65
C LYS A 380 15.15 0.71 -27.16
N THR A 381 14.36 -0.13 -27.81
CA THR A 381 14.50 -0.38 -29.26
C THR A 381 14.23 0.87 -30.08
N SER A 382 13.10 1.54 -29.86
CA SER A 382 12.74 2.76 -30.60
C SER A 382 13.70 3.91 -30.31
N MET A 383 14.19 4.04 -29.09
CA MET A 383 15.20 5.04 -28.72
C MET A 383 16.52 4.81 -29.45
N VAL A 384 17.02 3.57 -29.48
CA VAL A 384 18.27 3.23 -30.18
C VAL A 384 18.13 3.43 -31.68
N GLU A 385 17.00 3.05 -32.27
CA GLU A 385 16.73 3.26 -33.71
C GLU A 385 16.72 4.74 -34.06
N TRP A 386 16.05 5.57 -33.27
CA TRP A 386 16.03 7.02 -33.48
C TRP A 386 17.42 7.64 -33.34
N LEU A 387 18.16 7.29 -32.29
CA LEU A 387 19.51 7.82 -32.07
C LEU A 387 20.49 7.43 -33.17
N LYS A 388 20.40 6.20 -33.70
CA LYS A 388 21.19 5.78 -34.86
C LYS A 388 20.88 6.63 -36.08
N ALA A 389 19.59 6.86 -36.35
CA ALA A 389 19.18 7.72 -37.46
C ALA A 389 19.68 9.16 -37.28
N PHE A 390 19.57 9.72 -36.08
CA PHE A 390 20.07 11.04 -35.72
C PHE A 390 21.59 11.15 -35.93
N ILE A 391 22.37 10.17 -35.46
CA ILE A 391 23.82 10.14 -35.61
C ILE A 391 24.22 10.06 -37.10
N ILE A 392 23.55 9.21 -37.89
CA ILE A 392 23.82 9.07 -39.33
C ILE A 392 23.49 10.36 -40.07
N GLN A 393 22.34 10.98 -39.77
CA GLN A 393 21.90 12.22 -40.40
C GLN A 393 22.89 13.37 -40.16
N HIS A 394 23.53 13.39 -38.99
CA HIS A 394 24.40 14.46 -38.54
C HIS A 394 25.88 14.06 -38.43
N GLU A 395 26.27 12.96 -39.08
CA GLU A 395 27.59 12.31 -38.94
C GLU A 395 28.74 13.31 -39.15
N HIS A 396 28.68 14.13 -40.21
CA HIS A 396 29.73 15.09 -40.52
C HIS A 396 29.95 16.14 -39.41
N VAL A 397 28.86 16.61 -38.78
CA VAL A 397 28.95 17.63 -37.71
C VAL A 397 29.47 16.98 -36.43
N LEU A 398 28.97 15.80 -36.09
CA LEU A 398 29.40 15.04 -34.92
C LEU A 398 30.87 14.61 -35.04
N GLN A 399 31.31 14.13 -36.21
CA GLN A 399 32.70 13.75 -36.42
C GLN A 399 33.64 14.96 -36.32
N LYS A 400 33.26 16.11 -36.90
CA LYS A 400 34.03 17.35 -36.74
C LYS A 400 34.14 17.77 -35.27
N ALA A 401 33.09 17.55 -34.48
CA ALA A 401 33.09 17.80 -33.05
C ALA A 401 34.09 16.92 -32.29
N ILE A 402 34.14 15.63 -32.65
CA ILE A 402 35.07 14.65 -32.09
C ILE A 402 36.52 15.04 -32.45
N ASP A 403 36.76 15.37 -33.72
CA ASP A 403 38.12 15.61 -34.23
C ASP A 403 38.72 16.94 -33.75
N ILE A 404 37.93 18.03 -33.78
CA ILE A 404 38.43 19.39 -33.52
C ILE A 404 38.14 19.82 -32.07
N GLY A 405 37.14 19.20 -31.44
CA GLY A 405 36.75 19.52 -30.09
C GLY A 405 36.06 20.88 -29.90
N VAL A 406 35.78 21.61 -30.97
CA VAL A 406 35.00 22.85 -30.94
C VAL A 406 33.83 22.71 -31.90
N LEU A 407 32.64 22.88 -31.35
CA LEU A 407 31.39 22.83 -32.08
C LEU A 407 30.93 24.25 -32.37
N GLU A 408 31.15 24.71 -33.60
CA GLU A 408 30.42 25.85 -34.12
C GLU A 408 29.05 25.35 -34.59
N ASN A 409 27.96 25.94 -34.06
CA ASN A 409 26.55 25.69 -34.44
C ASN A 409 25.92 24.34 -33.99
N THR A 410 25.94 24.00 -32.69
CA THR A 410 25.14 22.87 -32.14
C THR A 410 23.69 23.21 -31.84
N ALA A 411 23.33 24.49 -31.83
CA ALA A 411 22.00 24.92 -31.41
C ALA A 411 20.87 24.19 -32.16
N ASP A 412 21.02 23.98 -33.47
CA ASP A 412 20.02 23.28 -34.27
C ASP A 412 19.89 21.79 -33.86
N LEU A 413 21.00 21.13 -33.56
CA LEU A 413 21.05 19.74 -33.08
C LEU A 413 20.42 19.61 -31.68
N GLU A 414 20.70 20.56 -30.80
CA GLU A 414 20.13 20.60 -29.45
C GLU A 414 18.61 20.83 -29.50
N ILE A 415 18.13 21.70 -30.40
CA ILE A 415 16.69 21.92 -30.61
C ILE A 415 16.00 20.64 -31.08
N GLU A 416 16.58 19.94 -32.07
CA GLU A 416 16.05 18.67 -32.58
C GLU A 416 16.02 17.60 -31.48
N LEU A 417 17.10 17.51 -30.69
CA LEU A 417 17.22 16.56 -29.58
C LEU A 417 16.21 16.84 -28.46
N ASN A 418 16.01 18.11 -28.10
CA ASN A 418 15.02 18.52 -27.10
C ASN A 418 13.60 18.19 -27.54
N ALA A 419 13.26 18.49 -28.80
CA ALA A 419 11.95 18.18 -29.36
C ALA A 419 11.66 16.67 -29.34
N TRP A 420 12.66 15.84 -29.61
CA TRP A 420 12.52 14.39 -29.52
C TRP A 420 12.32 13.90 -28.08
N ILE A 421 13.00 14.48 -27.08
CA ILE A 421 12.80 14.13 -25.67
C ILE A 421 11.37 14.45 -25.22
N ASP A 422 10.81 15.57 -25.68
CA ASP A 422 9.43 15.95 -25.42
C ASP A 422 8.44 14.96 -26.01
N GLU A 423 8.65 14.56 -27.27
CA GLU A 423 7.86 13.53 -27.92
C GLU A 423 7.96 12.19 -27.18
N LEU A 424 9.16 11.81 -26.75
CA LEU A 424 9.41 10.58 -26.00
C LEU A 424 8.65 10.58 -24.67
N ASN A 425 8.63 11.71 -23.95
CA ASN A 425 7.87 11.87 -22.71
C ASN A 425 6.35 11.80 -22.95
N ALA A 426 5.84 12.43 -24.00
CA ALA A 426 4.42 12.39 -24.35
C ALA A 426 3.98 10.95 -24.69
N ASN A 427 4.75 10.27 -25.55
CA ASN A 427 4.52 8.88 -25.93
C ASN A 427 4.62 7.92 -24.73
N TYR A 428 5.50 8.20 -23.77
CA TYR A 428 5.58 7.44 -22.52
C TYR A 428 4.30 7.57 -21.70
N LYS A 429 3.83 8.81 -21.52
CA LYS A 429 2.62 9.08 -20.74
C LYS A 429 1.37 8.44 -21.34
N GLU A 430 1.16 8.57 -22.65
CA GLU A 430 -0.01 8.00 -23.32
C GLU A 430 -0.10 6.47 -23.16
N ARG A 431 1.04 5.77 -23.20
CA ARG A 431 1.05 4.30 -23.01
C ARG A 431 0.79 3.90 -21.58
N VAL A 432 1.36 4.63 -20.61
CA VAL A 432 1.07 4.40 -19.18
C VAL A 432 -0.41 4.63 -18.91
N ASP A 433 -0.98 5.72 -19.42
CA ASP A 433 -2.40 6.04 -19.27
C ASP A 433 -3.29 4.99 -19.97
N ALA A 434 -2.88 4.49 -21.15
CA ALA A 434 -3.60 3.42 -21.85
C ALA A 434 -3.59 2.08 -21.10
N LEU A 435 -2.51 1.77 -20.37
CA LEU A 435 -2.43 0.60 -19.50
C LEU A 435 -3.33 0.72 -18.26
N GLU A 436 -3.63 1.94 -17.80
CA GLU A 436 -4.60 2.18 -16.71
C GLU A 436 -6.07 2.03 -17.15
N ILE A 437 -6.38 2.28 -18.44
CA ILE A 437 -7.75 2.19 -18.99
C ILE A 437 -8.17 0.74 -19.32
N PHE A 438 -7.21 -0.17 -19.52
CA PHE A 438 -7.45 -1.53 -20.03
C PHE A 438 -7.81 -2.60 -18.97
N ASP A 439 -8.52 -2.31 -17.87
CA ASP A 439 -9.10 -3.38 -17.01
C ASP A 439 -10.24 -2.90 -16.08
N VAL A 440 -11.13 -2.00 -16.51
CA VAL A 440 -12.32 -1.69 -15.67
C VAL A 440 -13.48 -2.62 -16.00
N ASN A 441 -13.70 -2.91 -17.28
CA ASN A 441 -14.84 -3.73 -17.71
C ASN A 441 -14.59 -5.24 -17.56
N GLN A 442 -13.35 -5.70 -17.79
CA GLN A 442 -12.97 -7.09 -17.52
C GLN A 442 -12.94 -7.36 -16.01
N SER A 443 -12.38 -6.45 -15.19
CA SER A 443 -12.50 -6.50 -13.73
C SER A 443 -13.94 -6.53 -13.23
N LYS A 444 -14.87 -5.74 -13.83
CA LYS A 444 -16.30 -5.79 -13.46
C LYS A 444 -16.95 -7.14 -13.79
N GLN A 445 -16.61 -7.75 -14.92
CA GLN A 445 -17.15 -9.07 -15.29
C GLN A 445 -16.58 -10.19 -14.40
N LEU A 446 -15.30 -10.10 -14.07
CA LEU A 446 -14.64 -11.05 -13.17
C LEU A 446 -15.19 -10.95 -11.74
N PHE A 447 -15.40 -9.73 -11.24
CA PHE A 447 -16.01 -9.49 -9.93
C PHE A 447 -17.42 -10.08 -9.84
N LYS A 448 -18.26 -9.91 -10.88
CA LYS A 448 -19.59 -10.54 -10.93
C LYS A 448 -19.52 -12.07 -10.89
N SER A 449 -18.52 -12.67 -11.54
CA SER A 449 -18.29 -14.11 -11.50
C SER A 449 -17.86 -14.58 -10.10
N PHE A 450 -17.01 -13.82 -9.41
CA PHE A 450 -16.62 -14.08 -8.02
C PHE A 450 -17.80 -14.00 -7.04
N GLU A 451 -18.70 -13.03 -7.23
CA GLU A 451 -19.88 -12.92 -6.37
C GLU A 451 -20.84 -14.09 -6.54
N LYS A 452 -21.07 -14.53 -7.79
CA LYS A 452 -21.90 -15.71 -8.07
C LYS A 452 -21.31 -16.96 -7.42
N PHE A 453 -20.00 -17.15 -7.53
CA PHE A 453 -19.32 -18.29 -6.95
C PHE A 453 -19.34 -18.29 -5.42
N ARG A 454 -18.99 -17.15 -4.79
CA ARG A 454 -19.06 -16.97 -3.34
C ARG A 454 -20.45 -17.27 -2.77
N SER A 455 -21.51 -16.82 -3.45
CA SER A 455 -22.89 -17.08 -3.03
C SER A 455 -23.24 -18.58 -3.05
N THR A 456 -22.67 -19.34 -3.98
CA THR A 456 -22.86 -20.79 -4.08
C THR A 456 -22.17 -21.52 -2.94
N ILE A 457 -20.91 -21.16 -2.65
CA ILE A 457 -20.13 -21.73 -1.54
C ILE A 457 -20.83 -21.44 -0.21
N GLN A 458 -21.22 -20.19 0.04
CA GLN A 458 -21.89 -19.83 1.29
C GLN A 458 -23.19 -20.59 1.51
N LYS A 459 -23.98 -20.85 0.45
CA LYS A 459 -25.18 -21.68 0.55
C LYS A 459 -24.87 -23.14 0.87
N GLN A 460 -23.80 -23.69 0.29
CA GLN A 460 -23.38 -25.07 0.53
C GLN A 460 -22.85 -25.26 1.95
N VAL A 461 -21.96 -24.37 2.41
CA VAL A 461 -21.40 -24.38 3.77
C VAL A 461 -22.50 -24.19 4.81
N LYS A 462 -23.41 -23.23 4.60
CA LYS A 462 -24.55 -23.02 5.51
C LYS A 462 -25.44 -24.27 5.61
N ARG A 463 -25.68 -24.96 4.50
CA ARG A 463 -26.45 -26.22 4.49
C ARG A 463 -25.72 -27.32 5.27
N ALA A 464 -24.41 -27.48 5.09
CA ALA A 464 -23.61 -28.48 5.79
C ALA A 464 -23.59 -28.23 7.31
N LEU A 465 -23.40 -26.97 7.73
CA LEU A 465 -23.43 -26.58 9.15
C LEU A 465 -24.79 -26.89 9.80
N THR A 466 -25.90 -26.55 9.12
CA THR A 466 -27.24 -26.87 9.65
C THR A 466 -27.49 -28.37 9.77
N GLU A 467 -26.98 -29.20 8.86
CA GLU A 467 -27.08 -30.67 9.00
C GLU A 467 -26.17 -31.20 10.13
N LEU A 468 -25.00 -30.60 10.34
CA LEU A 468 -24.11 -30.96 11.44
C LEU A 468 -24.74 -30.64 12.81
N GLU A 469 -25.33 -29.45 12.98
CA GLU A 469 -26.04 -29.06 14.20
C GLU A 469 -27.20 -30.02 14.52
N LYS A 470 -27.93 -30.49 13.49
CA LYS A 470 -28.97 -31.52 13.67
C LYS A 470 -28.40 -32.86 14.12
N LEU A 471 -27.27 -33.28 13.56
CA LEU A 471 -26.60 -34.53 13.96
C LEU A 471 -26.08 -34.44 15.39
N GLU A 472 -25.51 -33.30 15.79
CA GLU A 472 -25.04 -33.04 17.16
C GLU A 472 -26.20 -33.10 18.16
N SER A 473 -27.31 -32.43 17.88
CA SER A 473 -28.51 -32.48 18.73
C SER A 473 -29.04 -33.91 18.88
N LYS A 474 -29.10 -34.68 17.79
CA LYS A 474 -29.50 -36.09 17.81
C LYS A 474 -28.53 -36.97 18.59
N LEU A 475 -27.23 -36.69 18.51
CA LEU A 475 -26.20 -37.43 19.23
C LEU A 475 -26.35 -37.25 20.73
N VAL A 476 -26.52 -36.00 21.19
CA VAL A 476 -26.77 -35.69 22.60
C VAL A 476 -28.00 -36.44 23.11
N GLN A 477 -29.10 -36.42 22.35
CA GLN A 477 -30.30 -37.17 22.70
C GLN A 477 -30.05 -38.69 22.80
N ALA A 478 -29.42 -39.29 21.79
CA ALA A 478 -29.16 -40.73 21.75
C ALA A 478 -28.23 -41.18 22.90
N VAL A 479 -27.24 -40.35 23.27
CA VAL A 479 -26.36 -40.61 24.41
C VAL A 479 -27.12 -40.55 25.73
N MET A 480 -28.01 -39.55 25.91
CA MET A 480 -28.85 -39.45 27.11
C MET A 480 -29.81 -40.64 27.25
N GLU A 481 -30.34 -41.14 26.14
CA GLU A 481 -31.23 -42.31 26.09
C GLU A 481 -30.48 -43.66 26.20
N GLN A 482 -29.14 -43.64 26.19
CA GLN A 482 -28.27 -44.82 26.14
C GLN A 482 -28.55 -45.74 24.93
N ASP A 483 -28.99 -45.16 23.80
CA ASP A 483 -29.33 -45.89 22.57
C ASP A 483 -28.10 -46.03 21.65
N ILE A 484 -27.38 -47.14 21.82
CA ILE A 484 -26.14 -47.45 21.08
C ILE A 484 -26.38 -47.60 19.58
N ASN A 485 -27.55 -48.10 19.16
CA ASN A 485 -27.83 -48.30 17.74
C ASN A 485 -28.02 -46.95 17.05
N ARG A 486 -28.73 -46.03 17.70
CA ARG A 486 -28.94 -44.67 17.20
C ARG A 486 -27.64 -43.86 17.13
N VAL A 487 -26.71 -44.06 18.07
CA VAL A 487 -25.36 -43.47 17.98
C VAL A 487 -24.60 -43.95 16.75
N LYS A 488 -24.71 -45.24 16.39
CA LYS A 488 -24.06 -45.78 15.17
C LYS A 488 -24.66 -45.17 13.89
N GLU A 489 -25.98 -45.07 13.81
CA GLU A 489 -26.67 -44.44 12.67
C GLU A 489 -26.24 -42.97 12.48
N ILE A 490 -26.09 -42.22 13.57
CA ILE A 490 -25.63 -40.82 13.53
C ILE A 490 -24.18 -40.74 13.05
N ASN A 491 -23.32 -41.66 13.49
CA ASN A 491 -21.93 -41.72 13.06
C ASN A 491 -21.79 -42.07 11.57
N ASP A 492 -22.63 -42.95 11.03
CA ASP A 492 -22.63 -43.26 9.60
C ASP A 492 -23.17 -42.08 8.78
N ALA A 493 -24.24 -41.41 9.23
CA ALA A 493 -24.74 -40.18 8.61
C ALA A 493 -23.71 -39.03 8.64
N TYR A 494 -22.89 -38.95 9.70
CA TYR A 494 -21.77 -38.00 9.78
C TYR A 494 -20.69 -38.32 8.75
N LYS A 495 -20.32 -39.59 8.58
CA LYS A 495 -19.37 -40.02 7.54
C LYS A 495 -19.89 -39.71 6.14
N ASP A 496 -21.17 -39.95 5.89
CA ASP A 496 -21.79 -39.61 4.60
C ASP A 496 -21.75 -38.10 4.36
N LEU A 497 -22.02 -37.27 5.38
CA LEU A 497 -21.90 -35.82 5.29
C LEU A 497 -20.46 -35.37 5.02
N GLN A 498 -19.46 -36.01 5.63
CA GLN A 498 -18.05 -35.77 5.33
C GLN A 498 -17.73 -36.10 3.88
N VAL A 499 -18.14 -37.28 3.40
CA VAL A 499 -17.92 -37.73 2.03
C VAL A 499 -18.62 -36.79 1.03
N ASP A 500 -19.84 -36.34 1.30
CA ASP A 500 -20.56 -35.38 0.47
C ASP A 500 -19.91 -33.99 0.45
N PHE A 501 -19.22 -33.61 1.53
CA PHE A 501 -18.47 -32.37 1.63
C PHE A 501 -17.15 -32.46 0.84
N TYR A 502 -16.45 -33.61 0.90
CA TYR A 502 -15.18 -33.83 0.22
C TYR A 502 -15.30 -34.24 -1.26
N ASN A 503 -16.41 -34.85 -1.69
CA ASN A 503 -16.59 -35.33 -3.08
C ASN A 503 -17.30 -34.30 -4.00
N ARG A 504 -17.58 -33.09 -3.51
CA ARG A 504 -18.14 -32.00 -4.33
C ARG A 504 -17.07 -31.03 -4.85
N ASP A 505 -15.80 -31.39 -4.69
CA ASP A 505 -14.64 -30.78 -5.35
C ASP A 505 -14.56 -31.12 -6.84
#